data_AF-A0A355DY44-F1
#
_entry.id   AF-A0A355DY44-F1
#
_cell.length_a   1.000
_cell.length_b   1.000
_cell.length_c   1.000
_cell.angle_alpha   90.00
_cell.angle_beta   90.00
_cell.angle_gamma   90.00
#
_symmetry.space_group_name_H-M   'P 1'
#
loop_
_entity.id
_entity.type
_entity.pdbx_description
1 polymer ?
#
loop_
_entity_poly.entity_id
_entity_poly.type
_entity_poly.pdbx_seq_one_letter_code
_entity_poly.pdbx_strand_id
1 'polypeptide(L)'
;DCIDESGKFSRRGIYFNLNGDVYANLLLCDFLENGSNLLILLQAFKEVGRFDQSLTAAEDWDMWLRLAARYHFVAVSSPQILYRVSASSMSTDVWRLELACLQVIERAFNQAPASLQHLKKYSMANLYKYLAFKVLEGFPQRQRGIAAMRFLGEVIRFDPAML
;
A
#
# COMPACT_ATOMS: atom_id res chain seq x y z
N ASP A 1 -6.43 -12.87 4.29
CA ASP A 1 -6.82 -13.77 3.18
C ASP A 1 -7.89 -13.13 2.33
N CYS A 2 -8.00 -13.55 1.08
CA CYS A 2 -8.96 -12.97 0.14
C CYS A 2 -10.07 -13.95 -0.22
N ILE A 3 -11.29 -13.42 -0.29
CA ILE A 3 -12.48 -14.12 -0.78
C ILE A 3 -13.02 -13.43 -2.03
N ASP A 4 -13.66 -14.19 -2.90
CA ASP A 4 -14.38 -13.65 -4.06
C ASP A 4 -15.75 -13.06 -3.66
N GLU A 5 -16.52 -12.57 -4.63
CA GLU A 5 -17.86 -12.00 -4.41
C GLU A 5 -18.86 -13.02 -3.83
N SER A 6 -18.67 -14.31 -4.08
CA SER A 6 -19.48 -15.40 -3.52
C SER A 6 -19.05 -15.83 -2.11
N GLY A 7 -17.93 -15.29 -1.60
CA GLY A 7 -17.37 -15.63 -0.31
C GLY A 7 -16.45 -16.86 -0.33
N LYS A 8 -16.08 -17.37 -1.50
CA LYS A 8 -15.12 -18.47 -1.62
C LYS A 8 -13.70 -17.94 -1.51
N PHE A 9 -12.82 -18.70 -0.85
CA PHE A 9 -11.40 -18.38 -0.80
C PHE A 9 -10.81 -18.31 -2.20
N SER A 10 -10.14 -17.20 -2.49
CA SER A 10 -9.51 -16.94 -3.78
C SER A 10 -7.99 -17.02 -3.68
N ARG A 11 -7.39 -16.33 -2.71
CA ARG A 11 -5.95 -16.36 -2.48
C ARG A 11 -5.60 -16.15 -1.01
N ARG A 12 -4.44 -16.65 -0.63
CA ARG A 12 -3.83 -16.38 0.67
C ARG A 12 -3.29 -14.94 0.69
N GLY A 13 -3.50 -14.23 1.80
CA GLY A 13 -2.87 -12.93 2.03
C GLY A 13 -1.43 -13.08 2.51
N ILE A 14 -0.72 -11.96 2.63
CA ILE A 14 0.59 -11.91 3.29
C ILE A 14 0.35 -11.62 4.78
N TYR A 15 1.06 -12.32 5.66
CA TYR A 15 0.97 -12.09 7.11
C TYR A 15 2.26 -11.46 7.59
N PHE A 16 2.15 -10.22 8.08
CA PHE A 16 3.23 -9.52 8.74
C PHE A 16 3.04 -9.61 10.25
N ASN A 17 4.12 -9.87 10.99
CA ASN A 17 4.13 -9.86 12.45
C ASN A 17 5.13 -8.80 12.96
N LEU A 18 4.95 -7.59 12.45
CA LEU A 18 5.78 -6.43 12.79
C LEU A 18 5.24 -5.75 14.04
N ASN A 19 6.12 -5.49 15.01
CA ASN A 19 5.79 -4.87 16.29
C ASN A 19 6.78 -3.73 16.59
N GLY A 20 6.36 -2.73 17.35
CA GLY A 20 7.19 -1.59 17.70
C GLY A 20 7.15 -0.49 16.64
N ASP A 21 8.30 0.12 16.36
CA ASP A 21 8.44 1.10 15.28
C ASP A 21 8.43 0.41 13.92
N VAL A 22 7.36 0.63 13.17
CA VAL A 22 7.14 0.09 11.82
C VAL A 22 7.16 1.19 10.76
N TYR A 23 7.58 2.41 11.10
CA TYR A 23 7.50 3.56 10.20
C TYR A 23 8.35 3.38 8.94
N ALA A 24 9.59 2.90 9.09
CA ALA A 24 10.46 2.58 7.94
C ALA A 24 9.87 1.46 7.05
N ASN A 25 9.16 0.48 7.65
CA ASN A 25 8.48 -0.56 6.89
C ASN A 25 7.30 0.01 6.10
N LEU A 26 6.47 0.86 6.71
CA LEU A 26 5.34 1.51 6.03
C LEU A 26 5.78 2.50 4.95
N LEU A 27 6.92 3.16 5.11
CA LEU A 27 7.51 4.00 4.07
C LEU A 27 7.88 3.17 2.83
N LEU A 28 8.30 1.92 3.00
CA LEU A 28 8.65 1.03 1.89
C LEU A 28 7.45 0.37 1.22
N CYS A 29 6.39 0.05 1.97
CA CYS A 29 5.21 -0.63 1.45
C CYS A 29 4.03 -0.50 2.43
N ASP A 30 2.82 -0.31 1.90
CA ASP A 30 1.59 -0.44 2.68
C ASP A 30 1.26 -1.91 2.99
N PHE A 31 1.94 -2.47 3.98
CA PHE A 31 1.77 -3.86 4.38
C PHE A 31 0.45 -4.13 5.14
N LEU A 32 -0.29 -3.07 5.50
CA LEU A 32 -1.58 -3.18 6.18
C LEU A 32 -2.74 -3.36 5.18
N GLU A 33 -2.50 -3.00 3.91
CA GLU A 33 -3.33 -3.21 2.70
C GLU A 33 -4.73 -2.57 2.70
N ASN A 34 -5.44 -2.53 3.82
CA ASN A 34 -6.80 -2.03 3.92
C ASN A 34 -7.16 -1.59 5.34
N GLY A 35 -8.19 -0.75 5.44
CA GLY A 35 -8.66 -0.22 6.73
C GLY A 35 -9.41 -1.18 7.66
N SER A 36 -9.70 -2.43 7.26
CA SER A 36 -10.33 -3.41 8.14
C SER A 36 -9.31 -4.18 9.01
N ASN A 37 -8.01 -4.02 8.77
CA ASN A 37 -6.97 -4.71 9.52
C ASN A 37 -6.59 -4.04 10.85
N LEU A 38 -6.92 -2.75 11.06
CA LEU A 38 -6.48 -1.99 12.23
C LEU A 38 -7.59 -1.76 13.24
N LEU A 39 -7.20 -1.84 14.52
CA LEU A 39 -7.91 -1.21 15.62
C LEU A 39 -7.07 -0.04 16.12
N ILE A 40 -7.66 1.15 16.15
CA ILE A 40 -6.94 2.40 16.47
C ILE A 40 -7.55 2.99 17.74
N LEU A 41 -6.69 3.38 18.69
CA LEU A 41 -7.15 4.13 19.86
C LEU A 41 -7.76 5.47 19.41
N LEU A 42 -8.93 5.80 19.96
CA LEU A 42 -9.64 7.03 19.60
C LEU A 42 -8.77 8.28 19.80
N GLN A 43 -7.93 8.29 20.84
CA GLN A 43 -7.00 9.39 21.10
C GLN A 43 -5.95 9.51 19.99
N ALA A 44 -5.33 8.39 19.58
CA ALA A 44 -4.35 8.39 18.50
C ALA A 44 -4.97 8.87 17.19
N PHE A 45 -6.18 8.39 16.85
CA PHE A 45 -6.92 8.82 15.66
C PHE A 45 -7.23 10.33 15.69
N LYS A 46 -7.68 10.86 16.83
CA LYS A 46 -7.95 12.31 16.99
C LYS A 46 -6.69 13.15 16.81
N GLU A 47 -5.55 12.65 17.28
CA GLU A 47 -4.30 13.41 17.28
C GLU A 47 -3.63 13.45 15.91
N VAL A 48 -3.64 12.35 15.15
CA VAL A 48 -3.10 12.34 13.78
C VAL A 48 -4.01 13.03 12.77
N GLY A 49 -5.29 13.22 13.11
CA GLY A 49 -6.29 13.82 12.25
C GLY A 49 -7.01 12.83 11.35
N ARG A 50 -8.05 13.29 10.65
CA ARG A 50 -8.91 12.48 9.78
C ARG A 50 -8.21 12.09 8.47
N PHE A 51 -8.90 11.32 7.63
CA PHE A 51 -8.46 11.06 6.25
C PHE A 51 -8.36 12.35 5.45
N ASP A 52 -7.36 12.41 4.58
CA ASP A 52 -7.20 13.50 3.63
C ASP A 52 -8.20 13.34 2.49
N GLN A 53 -9.18 14.22 2.43
CA GLN A 53 -10.26 14.16 1.43
C GLN A 53 -9.80 14.58 0.03
N SER A 54 -8.57 15.10 -0.12
CA SER A 54 -8.00 15.40 -1.44
C SER A 54 -7.45 14.14 -2.13
N LEU A 55 -7.18 13.07 -1.37
CA LEU A 55 -6.75 11.79 -1.91
C LEU A 55 -7.95 11.05 -2.50
N THR A 56 -7.78 10.58 -3.72
CA THR A 56 -8.80 9.77 -4.39
C THR A 56 -8.59 8.27 -4.18
N ALA A 57 -7.45 7.84 -3.64
CA ALA A 57 -7.15 6.48 -3.23
C ALA A 57 -5.98 6.54 -2.22
N ALA A 58 -5.63 5.39 -1.61
CA ALA A 58 -4.52 5.28 -0.66
C ALA A 58 -4.62 6.23 0.56
N GLU A 59 -5.83 6.70 0.88
CA GLU A 59 -6.09 7.52 2.06
C GLU A 59 -5.79 6.77 3.37
N ASP A 60 -5.90 5.45 3.33
CA ASP A 60 -5.51 4.55 4.40
C ASP A 60 -4.00 4.51 4.58
N TRP A 61 -3.21 4.35 3.52
CA TRP A 61 -1.76 4.37 3.62
C TRP A 61 -1.23 5.69 4.21
N ASP A 62 -1.77 6.84 3.80
CA ASP A 62 -1.46 8.15 4.40
C ASP A 62 -1.74 8.17 5.92
N MET A 63 -2.90 7.63 6.33
CA MET A 63 -3.27 7.52 7.74
C MET A 63 -2.30 6.61 8.51
N TRP A 64 -1.93 5.46 7.95
CA TRP A 64 -1.01 4.52 8.60
C TRP A 64 0.37 5.12 8.80
N LEU A 65 0.89 5.84 7.80
CA LEU A 65 2.16 6.55 7.89
C LEU A 65 2.14 7.62 8.99
N ARG A 66 1.06 8.40 9.10
CA ARG A 66 0.90 9.41 10.17
C ARG A 66 0.80 8.78 11.56
N LEU A 67 0.16 7.63 11.68
CA LEU A 67 0.12 6.87 12.93
C LEU A 67 1.50 6.33 13.29
N ALA A 68 2.19 5.67 12.36
CA ALA A 68 3.48 5.04 12.60
C ALA A 68 4.61 6.04 12.88
N ALA A 69 4.50 7.27 12.38
CA ALA A 69 5.44 8.35 12.74
C ALA A 69 5.38 8.75 14.24
N ARG A 70 4.34 8.32 14.98
CA ARG A 70 4.06 8.78 16.35
C ARG A 70 3.81 7.66 17.35
N TYR A 71 3.44 6.48 16.86
CA TYR A 71 2.98 5.37 17.67
C TYR A 71 3.61 4.06 17.22
N HIS A 72 3.94 3.22 18.20
CA HIS A 72 4.30 1.83 17.94
C HIS A 72 3.07 0.99 17.61
N PHE A 73 3.28 -0.01 16.75
CA PHE A 73 2.26 -0.95 16.33
C PHE A 73 2.43 -2.28 17.10
N VAL A 74 1.32 -2.97 17.32
CA VAL A 74 1.28 -4.32 17.89
C VAL A 74 0.49 -5.20 16.95
N ALA A 75 1.12 -6.26 16.45
CA ALA A 75 0.51 -7.21 15.55
C ALA A 75 -0.17 -8.35 16.31
N VAL A 76 -1.41 -8.65 15.95
CA VAL A 76 -2.08 -9.89 16.35
C VAL A 76 -1.71 -10.97 15.34
N SER A 77 -1.01 -12.01 15.77
CA SER A 77 -0.42 -13.04 14.91
C SER A 77 -1.43 -14.06 14.36
N SER A 78 -2.60 -13.59 13.94
CA SER A 78 -3.67 -14.39 13.34
C SER A 78 -4.49 -13.53 12.38
N PRO A 79 -4.89 -14.05 11.20
CA PRO A 79 -5.85 -13.35 10.36
C PRO A 79 -7.14 -13.07 11.14
N GLN A 80 -7.57 -11.80 11.15
CA GLN A 80 -8.81 -11.36 11.80
C GLN A 80 -9.93 -11.11 10.79
N ILE A 81 -9.58 -10.95 9.50
CA ILE A 81 -10.51 -10.57 8.44
C ILE A 81 -10.27 -11.36 7.16
N LEU A 82 -11.33 -11.47 6.36
CA LEU A 82 -11.29 -11.93 4.97
C LEU A 82 -11.59 -10.73 4.06
N TYR A 83 -10.64 -10.36 3.22
CA TYR A 83 -10.78 -9.23 2.31
C TYR A 83 -11.53 -9.68 1.03
N ARG A 84 -12.65 -9.03 0.74
CA ARG A 84 -13.44 -9.35 -0.46
C ARG A 84 -12.87 -8.64 -1.68
N VAL A 85 -12.56 -9.41 -2.71
CA VAL A 85 -12.08 -8.88 -3.99
C VAL A 85 -13.22 -8.89 -5.00
N SER A 86 -13.51 -7.72 -5.57
CA SER A 86 -14.47 -7.53 -6.65
C SER A 86 -13.80 -6.90 -7.87
N ALA A 87 -14.36 -7.19 -9.05
CA ALA A 87 -13.87 -6.63 -10.31
C ALA A 87 -14.10 -5.11 -10.43
N SER A 88 -14.96 -4.55 -9.58
CA SER A 88 -15.28 -3.12 -9.51
C SER A 88 -14.68 -2.41 -8.30
N SER A 89 -13.74 -3.04 -7.59
CA SER A 89 -13.10 -2.41 -6.43
C SER A 89 -12.24 -1.22 -6.85
N MET A 90 -12.11 -0.20 -5.97
CA MET A 90 -11.25 0.96 -6.25
C MET A 90 -9.82 0.56 -6.67
N SER A 91 -9.30 -0.51 -6.07
CA SER A 91 -7.96 -1.04 -6.34
C SER A 91 -7.75 -1.54 -7.77
N THR A 92 -8.80 -1.72 -8.59
CA THR A 92 -8.65 -2.13 -10.00
C THR A 92 -8.28 -0.97 -10.92
N ASP A 93 -8.50 0.28 -10.50
CA ASP A 93 -8.06 1.46 -11.24
C ASP A 93 -6.59 1.79 -10.89
N VAL A 94 -5.68 1.12 -11.59
CA VAL A 94 -4.24 1.25 -11.34
C VAL A 94 -3.69 2.65 -11.61
N TRP A 95 -4.34 3.46 -12.45
CA TRP A 95 -3.89 4.81 -12.78
C TRP A 95 -4.25 5.80 -11.68
N ARG A 96 -5.49 5.71 -11.17
CA ARG A 96 -5.91 6.43 -9.98
C ARG A 96 -5.03 6.08 -8.78
N LEU A 97 -4.73 4.79 -8.63
CA LEU A 97 -3.88 4.30 -7.55
C LEU A 97 -2.44 4.79 -7.66
N GLU A 98 -1.84 4.74 -8.86
CA GLU A 98 -0.51 5.32 -9.13
C GLU A 98 -0.44 6.78 -8.70
N LEU A 99 -1.37 7.62 -9.18
CA LEU A 99 -1.39 9.05 -8.87
C LEU A 99 -1.48 9.30 -7.37
N ALA A 100 -2.41 8.63 -6.69
CA ALA A 100 -2.62 8.83 -5.27
C ALA A 100 -1.44 8.31 -4.42
N CYS A 101 -0.92 7.12 -4.73
CA CYS A 101 0.25 6.58 -4.03
C CYS A 101 1.49 7.46 -4.22
N LEU A 102 1.72 8.03 -5.40
CA LEU A 102 2.83 8.98 -5.61
C LEU A 102 2.68 10.23 -4.73
N GLN A 103 1.47 10.76 -4.57
CA GLN A 103 1.20 11.87 -3.64
C GLN A 103 1.48 11.50 -2.18
N VAL A 104 1.05 10.30 -1.76
CA VAL A 104 1.28 9.78 -0.41
C VAL A 104 2.78 9.59 -0.14
N ILE A 105 3.51 8.96 -1.06
CA ILE A 105 4.96 8.77 -0.95
C ILE A 105 5.67 10.13 -0.86
N GLU A 106 5.35 11.07 -1.74
CA GLU A 106 5.98 12.39 -1.73
C GLU A 106 5.77 13.11 -0.40
N ARG A 107 4.54 13.13 0.11
CA ARG A 107 4.20 13.74 1.40
C ARG A 107 4.91 13.05 2.56
N ALA A 108 4.92 11.72 2.57
CA ALA A 108 5.54 10.95 3.64
C ALA A 108 7.04 11.20 3.71
N PHE A 109 7.74 11.22 2.57
CA PHE A 109 9.17 11.51 2.52
C PHE A 109 9.49 12.98 2.78
N ASN A 110 8.59 13.92 2.51
CA ASN A 110 8.77 15.32 2.96
C ASN A 110 8.77 15.48 4.49
N GLN A 111 8.17 14.53 5.22
CA GLN A 111 8.10 14.53 6.68
C GLN A 111 9.07 13.53 7.33
N ALA A 112 9.62 12.59 6.55
CA ALA A 112 10.49 11.55 7.06
C ALA A 112 11.86 12.11 7.52
N PRO A 113 12.44 11.55 8.60
CA PRO A 113 13.80 11.91 9.03
C PRO A 113 14.83 11.75 7.92
N ALA A 114 15.89 12.57 7.94
CA ALA A 114 16.98 12.53 6.97
C ALA A 114 17.61 11.13 6.83
N SER A 115 17.67 10.37 7.92
CA SER A 115 18.18 9.00 7.95
C SER A 115 17.39 8.02 7.08
N LEU A 116 16.10 8.29 6.81
CA LEU A 116 15.23 7.40 6.03
C LEU A 116 15.03 7.85 4.58
N GLN A 117 15.54 9.03 4.18
CA GLN A 117 15.33 9.57 2.83
C GLN A 117 15.83 8.65 1.70
N HIS A 118 16.89 7.88 1.98
CA HIS A 118 17.43 6.90 1.04
C HIS A 118 16.42 5.80 0.66
N LEU A 119 15.35 5.60 1.46
CA LEU A 119 14.30 4.62 1.21
C LEU A 119 13.32 5.04 0.10
N LYS A 120 13.27 6.32 -0.28
CA LYS A 120 12.27 6.85 -1.24
C LYS A 120 12.30 6.11 -2.57
N LYS A 121 13.48 5.85 -3.11
CA LYS A 121 13.64 5.09 -4.37
C LYS A 121 13.08 3.67 -4.26
N TYR A 122 13.27 3.00 -3.11
CA TYR A 122 12.76 1.66 -2.90
C TYR A 122 11.24 1.64 -2.71
N SER A 123 10.67 2.66 -2.06
CA SER A 123 9.22 2.86 -1.98
C SER A 123 8.59 3.05 -3.36
N MET A 124 9.19 3.87 -4.21
CA MET A 124 8.78 4.03 -5.61
C MET A 124 8.88 2.70 -6.38
N ALA A 125 9.99 1.98 -6.26
CA ALA A 125 10.13 0.68 -6.91
C ALA A 125 9.08 -0.32 -6.43
N ASN A 126 8.77 -0.36 -5.13
CA ASN A 126 7.75 -1.25 -4.57
C ASN A 126 6.34 -0.92 -5.04
N LEU A 127 5.99 0.37 -5.15
CA LEU A 127 4.74 0.81 -5.77
C LEU A 127 4.62 0.26 -7.20
N TYR A 128 5.66 0.46 -8.02
CA TYR A 128 5.61 0.01 -9.41
C TYR A 128 5.64 -1.51 -9.58
N LYS A 129 6.29 -2.24 -8.68
CA LYS A 129 6.17 -3.72 -8.62
C LYS A 129 4.72 -4.12 -8.38
N TYR A 130 4.08 -3.54 -7.37
CA TYR A 130 2.69 -3.80 -7.05
C TYR A 130 1.76 -3.45 -8.23
N LEU A 131 1.91 -2.28 -8.85
CA LEU A 131 1.09 -1.87 -10.00
C LEU A 131 1.29 -2.78 -11.22
N ALA A 132 2.51 -3.26 -11.48
CA ALA A 132 2.80 -4.21 -12.56
C ALA A 132 2.06 -5.54 -12.37
N PHE A 133 2.00 -6.06 -11.15
CA PHE A 133 1.18 -7.24 -10.85
C PHE A 133 -0.32 -6.92 -10.91
N LYS A 134 -0.72 -5.80 -10.31
CA LYS A 134 -2.13 -5.41 -10.17
C LYS A 134 -2.81 -5.20 -11.52
N VAL A 135 -2.14 -4.57 -12.48
CA VAL A 135 -2.71 -4.32 -13.82
C VAL A 135 -2.94 -5.60 -14.62
N LEU A 136 -2.23 -6.68 -14.28
CA LEU A 136 -2.39 -8.00 -14.89
C LEU A 136 -3.48 -8.83 -14.20
N GLU A 137 -4.04 -8.39 -13.07
CA GLU A 137 -5.20 -9.05 -12.47
C GLU A 137 -6.45 -8.90 -13.36
N GLY A 138 -7.00 -10.01 -13.81
CA GLY A 138 -8.20 -10.08 -14.66
C GLY A 138 -7.91 -10.58 -16.08
N PHE A 139 -8.81 -10.27 -17.03
CA PHE A 139 -8.66 -10.80 -18.39
C PHE A 139 -7.48 -10.16 -19.13
N PRO A 140 -6.66 -10.96 -19.85
CA PRO A 140 -5.58 -10.45 -20.66
C PRO A 140 -6.08 -9.45 -21.71
N GLN A 141 -5.50 -8.25 -21.71
CA GLN A 141 -5.76 -7.22 -22.70
C GLN A 141 -4.45 -6.55 -23.09
N ARG A 142 -4.30 -6.20 -24.38
CA ARG A 142 -3.07 -5.60 -24.90
C ARG A 142 -2.66 -4.33 -24.12
N GLN A 143 -3.62 -3.48 -23.79
CA GLN A 143 -3.37 -2.25 -23.02
C GLN A 143 -2.79 -2.55 -21.62
N ARG A 144 -3.29 -3.59 -20.94
CA ARG A 144 -2.77 -4.03 -19.64
C ARG A 144 -1.34 -4.55 -19.75
N GLY A 145 -1.03 -5.31 -20.81
CA GLY A 145 0.34 -5.76 -21.07
C GLY A 145 1.32 -4.61 -21.32
N ILE A 146 0.91 -3.60 -22.10
CA ILE A 146 1.71 -2.38 -22.32
C ILE A 146 1.94 -1.62 -21.00
N ALA A 147 0.88 -1.46 -20.19
CA ALA A 147 0.98 -0.80 -18.89
C ALA A 147 1.91 -1.57 -17.93
N ALA A 148 1.82 -2.91 -17.89
CA ALA A 148 2.73 -3.74 -17.10
C ALA A 148 4.20 -3.56 -17.51
N MET A 149 4.50 -3.52 -18.82
CA MET A 149 5.86 -3.24 -19.29
C MET A 149 6.34 -1.84 -18.88
N ARG A 150 5.48 -0.81 -18.95
CA ARG A 150 5.82 0.54 -18.45
C ARG A 150 6.16 0.50 -16.96
N PHE A 151 5.31 -0.13 -16.15
CA PHE A 151 5.54 -0.25 -14.70
C PHE A 151 6.83 -1.00 -14.38
N LEU A 152 7.13 -2.10 -15.08
CA LEU A 152 8.40 -2.82 -14.92
C LEU A 152 9.62 -1.95 -15.29
N GLY A 153 9.49 -1.09 -16.32
CA GLY A 153 10.51 -0.11 -16.65
C GLY A 153 10.80 0.86 -15.49
N GLU A 154 9.76 1.34 -14.81
CA GLU A 154 9.91 2.19 -13.63
C GLU A 154 10.53 1.43 -12.44
N VAL A 155 10.22 0.13 -12.25
CA VAL A 155 10.90 -0.70 -11.24
C VAL A 155 12.42 -0.69 -11.45
N ILE A 156 12.87 -0.97 -12.66
CA ILE A 156 14.31 -1.00 -13.01
C ILE A 156 14.93 0.39 -12.83
N ARG A 157 14.21 1.45 -13.17
CA ARG A 157 14.67 2.83 -13.00
C ARG A 157 14.96 3.18 -11.54
N PHE A 158 14.08 2.78 -10.61
CA PHE A 158 14.20 3.12 -9.20
C PHE A 158 15.05 2.13 -8.39
N ASP A 159 15.11 0.86 -8.81
CA ASP A 159 15.86 -0.21 -8.16
C ASP A 159 16.56 -1.12 -9.19
N PRO A 160 17.66 -0.65 -9.82
CA PRO A 160 18.34 -1.38 -10.90
C PRO A 160 18.96 -2.71 -10.44
N ALA A 161 19.23 -2.87 -9.14
CA ALA A 161 19.85 -4.06 -8.56
C ALA A 161 18.90 -5.27 -8.47
N MET A 162 17.66 -5.11 -8.94
CA MET A 162 16.66 -6.17 -8.94
C MET A 162 16.73 -7.11 -10.16
N LEU A 163 17.61 -6.81 -11.12
CA LEU A 163 17.98 -7.67 -12.27
C LEU A 163 19.31 -8.38 -11.97
#